data_AF-A0A833T4F4-F1
#
_entry.id   AF-A0A833T4F4-F1
#
_cell.length_a   1.000
_cell.length_b   1.000
_cell.length_c   1.000
_cell.angle_alpha   90.00
_cell.angle_beta   90.00
_cell.angle_gamma   90.00
#
_symmetry.space_group_name_H-M   'P 1'
#
loop_
_entity.id
_entity.type
_entity.pdbx_description
1 polymer ?
#
loop_
_entity_poly.entity_id
_entity_poly.type
_entity_poly.pdbx_seq_one_letter_code
_entity_poly.pdbx_strand_id
1 'polypeptide(L)'
;MTAVGGIEPRRLALRYEPPGIIVEYIYHSTAAKQLYHHEIDLKTELSSFGASRFSQYRIDEVVTNIIRQHAAVVGDSKVTSAQLVRLVRKLVDHQTTGRESVATRAPMLPQADYNRVSETQLKQVKQKMDLVFEQNIIRPDQAGYQYDKQIEFQQATETSDWDD
;
A
#
# COMPACT_ATOMS: atom_id res chain seq x y z
N MET A 1 -2.27 -32.37 35.07
CA MET A 1 -1.27 -31.29 35.16
C MET A 1 -0.59 -31.17 33.81
N THR A 2 -1.13 -30.36 32.90
CA THR A 2 -0.59 -30.15 31.56
C THR A 2 0.19 -28.84 31.58
N ALA A 3 1.52 -28.92 31.38
CA ALA A 3 2.38 -27.77 31.26
C ALA A 3 1.96 -26.96 30.01
N VAL A 4 1.23 -25.87 30.21
CA VAL A 4 0.89 -24.94 29.12
C VAL A 4 2.15 -24.15 28.82
N GLY A 5 2.92 -24.61 27.82
CA GLY A 5 4.02 -23.83 27.25
C GLY A 5 3.48 -22.48 26.78
N GLY A 6 3.71 -21.44 27.57
CA GLY A 6 3.15 -20.12 27.29
C GLY A 6 3.88 -19.47 26.11
N ILE A 7 3.15 -19.10 25.06
CA ILE A 7 3.63 -18.14 24.06
C ILE A 7 3.42 -16.73 24.60
N GLU A 8 4.44 -15.88 24.57
CA GLU A 8 4.34 -14.47 24.91
C GLU A 8 4.69 -13.60 23.70
N PRO A 9 3.71 -12.90 23.09
CA PRO A 9 3.99 -11.97 22.02
C PRO A 9 4.70 -10.74 22.56
N ARG A 10 5.76 -10.32 21.87
CA ARG A 10 6.56 -9.14 22.20
C ARG A 10 6.33 -7.99 21.25
N ARG A 11 6.36 -8.27 19.94
CA ARG A 11 6.28 -7.23 18.91
C ARG A 11 5.34 -7.65 17.80
N LEU A 12 4.69 -6.64 17.24
CA LEU A 12 3.83 -6.77 16.07
C LEU A 12 4.44 -5.89 14.98
N ALA A 13 4.65 -6.46 13.79
CA ALA A 13 5.10 -5.74 12.62
C ALA A 13 4.08 -5.88 11.48
N LEU A 14 4.05 -4.89 10.60
CA LEU A 14 3.24 -4.88 9.40
C LEU A 14 4.14 -5.17 8.20
N ARG A 15 3.76 -6.15 7.39
CA ARG A 15 4.31 -6.35 6.05
C ARG A 15 3.29 -5.78 5.07
N TYR A 16 3.71 -4.85 4.22
CA TYR A 16 2.81 -4.23 3.24
C TYR A 16 2.74 -5.01 1.93
N GLU A 17 3.81 -5.74 1.57
CA GLU A 17 3.92 -6.51 0.33
C GLU A 17 4.54 -7.90 0.58
N PRO A 18 3.78 -9.01 0.43
CA PRO A 18 2.32 -9.07 0.39
C PRO A 18 1.73 -8.66 1.77
N PRO A 19 0.50 -8.13 1.83
CA PRO A 19 -0.01 -7.53 3.06
C PRO A 19 -0.24 -8.59 4.14
N GLY A 20 0.31 -8.35 5.33
CA GLY A 20 0.28 -9.28 6.45
C GLY A 20 0.76 -8.70 7.77
N ILE A 21 0.54 -9.45 8.84
CA ILE A 21 0.94 -9.11 10.20
C ILE A 21 1.97 -10.14 10.67
N ILE A 22 3.09 -9.67 11.19
CA ILE A 22 4.15 -10.53 11.75
C ILE A 22 4.09 -10.38 13.27
N VAL A 23 3.95 -11.51 13.96
CA VAL A 23 3.96 -11.59 15.42
C VAL A 23 5.29 -12.16 15.87
N GLU A 24 6.08 -11.36 16.58
CA GLU A 24 7.29 -11.83 17.25
C GLU A 24 6.95 -12.26 18.67
N TYR A 25 7.33 -13.48 19.05
CA TYR A 25 7.01 -14.08 20.34
C TYR A 25 8.17 -14.88 20.91
N ILE A 26 8.11 -15.12 22.23
CA ILE A 26 9.02 -16.03 22.95
C ILE A 26 8.22 -17.25 23.40
N TYR A 27 8.87 -18.43 23.34
CA TYR A 27 8.33 -19.66 23.89
C TYR A 27 8.91 -19.94 25.28
N HIS A 28 8.06 -20.09 26.29
CA HIS A 28 8.50 -20.31 27.68
C HIS A 28 9.07 -21.69 27.97
N SER A 29 9.04 -22.62 27.01
CA SER A 29 9.53 -23.99 27.22
C SER A 29 11.03 -24.16 27.00
N THR A 30 11.70 -23.24 26.29
CA THR A 30 13.13 -23.35 25.97
C THR A 30 13.97 -22.58 26.99
N ALA A 31 14.99 -23.22 27.56
CA ALA A 31 15.92 -22.58 28.51
C ALA A 31 16.66 -21.38 27.90
N ALA A 32 16.73 -21.28 26.58
CA ALA A 32 17.21 -20.13 25.84
C ALA A 32 16.05 -19.22 25.40
N LYS A 33 16.20 -17.90 25.60
CA LYS A 33 15.27 -16.85 25.12
C LYS A 33 15.41 -16.66 23.61
N GLN A 34 14.98 -17.65 22.83
CA GLN A 34 14.93 -17.53 21.38
C GLN A 34 13.65 -16.79 20.96
N LEU A 35 13.80 -15.85 20.02
CA LEU A 35 12.69 -15.13 19.41
C LEU A 35 12.19 -15.92 18.19
N TYR A 36 10.87 -16.04 18.08
CA TYR A 36 10.19 -16.68 16.97
C TYR A 36 9.27 -15.68 16.29
N HIS A 37 9.05 -15.89 14.99
CA HIS A 37 8.12 -15.10 14.18
C HIS A 37 6.97 -15.98 13.71
N HIS A 38 5.76 -15.47 13.79
CA HIS A 38 4.56 -16.06 13.20
C HIS A 38 3.98 -15.07 12.19
N GLU A 39 3.89 -15.50 10.93
CA GLU A 39 3.37 -14.67 9.86
C GLU A 39 1.87 -14.95 9.63
N ILE A 40 1.11 -13.86 9.49
CA ILE A 40 -0.32 -13.88 9.21
C ILE A 40 -0.51 -13.18 7.87
N ASP A 41 -0.76 -13.96 6.82
CA ASP A 41 -1.01 -13.45 5.48
C ASP A 41 -2.45 -12.96 5.33
N LEU A 42 -2.60 -11.71 4.93
CA LEU A 42 -3.89 -11.08 4.69
C LEU A 42 -4.12 -10.79 3.21
N LYS A 43 -3.27 -11.34 2.32
CA LYS A 43 -3.39 -11.15 0.87
C LYS A 43 -4.78 -11.53 0.36
N THR A 44 -5.31 -12.70 0.70
CA THR A 44 -6.65 -13.13 0.23
C THR A 44 -7.76 -12.25 0.80
N GLU A 45 -7.71 -11.98 2.10
CA GLU A 45 -8.69 -11.14 2.82
C GLU A 45 -8.71 -9.69 2.31
N LEU A 46 -7.57 -9.16 1.85
CA LEU A 46 -7.45 -7.81 1.34
C LEU A 46 -7.57 -7.71 -0.20
N SER A 47 -7.23 -8.77 -0.94
CA SER A 47 -7.33 -8.79 -2.42
C SER A 47 -8.73 -9.13 -2.93
N SER A 48 -9.50 -9.91 -2.16
CA SER A 48 -10.87 -10.30 -2.54
C SER A 48 -11.84 -9.10 -2.63
N PHE A 49 -11.44 -7.92 -2.14
CA PHE A 49 -12.30 -6.76 -2.06
C PHE A 49 -11.63 -5.56 -2.74
N GLY A 50 -12.27 -5.02 -3.78
CA GLY A 50 -11.82 -3.81 -4.45
C GLY A 50 -11.66 -2.67 -3.45
N ALA A 51 -10.66 -1.81 -3.67
CA ALA A 51 -10.20 -0.75 -2.76
C ALA A 51 -11.28 0.28 -2.33
N SER A 52 -12.49 0.21 -2.90
CA SER A 52 -13.49 1.27 -2.81
C SER A 52 -14.30 1.29 -1.49
N ARG A 53 -14.44 0.19 -0.73
CA ARG A 53 -15.33 0.19 0.47
C ARG A 53 -14.90 -0.76 1.60
N PHE A 54 -13.85 -0.43 2.33
CA PHE A 54 -13.62 -1.04 3.65
C PHE A 54 -14.55 -0.41 4.69
N SER A 55 -15.71 -1.05 4.94
CA SER A 55 -16.61 -0.67 6.03
C SER A 55 -16.10 -1.19 7.38
N GLN A 56 -16.50 -0.54 8.48
CA GLN A 56 -16.09 -0.93 9.83
C GLN A 56 -16.39 -2.40 10.15
N TYR A 57 -17.59 -2.86 9.76
CA TYR A 57 -18.04 -4.24 9.95
C TYR A 57 -17.10 -5.28 9.34
N ARG A 58 -16.49 -4.96 8.17
CA ARG A 58 -15.56 -5.87 7.49
C ARG A 58 -14.22 -5.96 8.20
N ILE A 59 -13.71 -4.86 8.75
CA ILE A 59 -12.48 -4.87 9.53
C ILE A 59 -12.66 -5.79 10.75
N ASP A 60 -13.81 -5.71 11.41
CA ASP A 60 -14.12 -6.52 12.58
C ASP A 60 -14.23 -8.03 12.21
N GLU A 61 -14.75 -8.36 11.02
CA GLU A 61 -14.80 -9.72 10.49
C GLU A 61 -13.39 -10.30 10.25
N VAL A 62 -12.51 -9.53 9.59
CA VAL A 62 -11.11 -9.93 9.36
C VAL A 62 -10.37 -10.15 10.70
N VAL A 63 -10.57 -9.25 11.67
CA VAL A 63 -9.99 -9.39 13.02
C VAL A 63 -10.50 -10.65 13.72
N THR A 64 -11.79 -10.94 13.60
CA THR A 64 -12.39 -12.16 14.17
C THR A 64 -11.77 -13.42 13.55
N ASN A 65 -11.55 -13.42 12.23
CA ASN A 65 -10.88 -14.51 11.53
C ASN A 65 -9.42 -14.67 11.96
N ILE A 66 -8.67 -13.56 12.11
CA ILE A 66 -7.29 -13.57 12.62
C ILE A 66 -7.23 -14.20 14.01
N ILE A 67 -8.11 -13.76 14.93
CA ILE A 67 -8.15 -14.29 16.30
C ILE A 67 -8.48 -15.78 16.30
N ARG A 68 -9.44 -16.21 15.47
CA ARG A 68 -9.86 -17.62 15.40
C ARG A 68 -8.77 -18.52 14.82
N GLN A 69 -8.10 -18.09 13.76
CA GLN A 69 -7.09 -18.90 13.06
C GLN A 69 -5.74 -18.91 13.77
N HIS A 70 -5.40 -17.81 14.48
CA HIS A 70 -4.10 -17.62 15.12
C HIS A 70 -4.23 -17.44 16.64
N ALA A 71 -5.18 -18.16 17.26
CA ALA A 71 -5.47 -18.06 18.68
C ALA A 71 -4.25 -18.29 19.58
N ALA A 72 -3.34 -19.19 19.20
CA ALA A 72 -2.14 -19.50 19.98
C ALA A 72 -1.17 -18.31 20.17
N VAL A 73 -1.10 -17.41 19.19
CA VAL A 73 -0.16 -16.28 19.17
C VAL A 73 -0.83 -14.94 19.48
N VAL A 74 -2.08 -14.77 19.09
CA VAL A 74 -2.83 -13.49 19.15
C VAL A 74 -4.06 -13.59 20.06
N GLY A 75 -4.58 -14.80 20.30
CA GLY A 75 -5.76 -15.05 21.14
C GLY A 75 -5.49 -14.93 22.64
N ASP A 76 -6.47 -15.38 23.44
CA ASP A 76 -6.41 -15.42 24.92
C ASP A 76 -5.96 -14.09 25.57
N SER A 77 -6.47 -12.97 25.06
CA SER A 77 -6.16 -11.59 25.52
C SER A 77 -4.69 -11.15 25.39
N LYS A 78 -3.84 -11.92 24.69
CA LYS A 78 -2.42 -11.58 24.49
C LYS A 78 -2.23 -10.32 23.65
N VAL A 79 -3.11 -10.11 22.66
CA VAL A 79 -3.19 -8.89 21.86
C VAL A 79 -4.62 -8.38 21.92
N THR A 80 -4.79 -7.07 22.11
CA THR A 80 -6.14 -6.49 22.17
C THR A 80 -6.77 -6.41 20.78
N SER A 81 -8.07 -6.69 20.67
CA SER A 81 -8.81 -6.59 19.41
C SER A 81 -8.69 -5.18 18.79
N ALA A 82 -8.69 -4.14 19.62
CA ALA A 82 -8.46 -2.76 19.18
C ALA A 82 -7.09 -2.54 18.50
N GLN A 83 -6.04 -3.23 18.96
CA GLN A 83 -4.72 -3.17 18.32
C GLN A 83 -4.75 -3.85 16.95
N LEU A 84 -5.40 -5.02 16.83
CA LEU A 84 -5.54 -5.71 15.55
C LEU A 84 -6.37 -4.90 14.55
N VAL A 85 -7.47 -4.30 14.99
CA VAL A 85 -8.27 -3.37 14.17
C VAL A 85 -7.40 -2.23 13.63
N ARG A 86 -6.54 -1.65 14.48
CA ARG A 86 -5.62 -0.58 14.08
C ARG A 86 -4.57 -1.05 13.07
N LEU A 87 -4.05 -2.27 13.21
CA LEU A 87 -3.09 -2.86 12.28
C LEU A 87 -3.72 -3.13 10.91
N VAL A 88 -4.91 -3.75 10.89
CA VAL A 88 -5.66 -4.01 9.66
C VAL A 88 -6.02 -2.71 8.95
N ARG A 89 -6.49 -1.68 9.67
CA ARG A 89 -6.74 -0.35 9.09
C ARG A 89 -5.49 0.23 8.41
N LYS A 90 -4.33 0.19 9.08
CA LYS A 90 -3.08 0.68 8.49
C LYS A 90 -2.70 -0.06 7.19
N LEU A 91 -2.94 -1.38 7.13
CA LEU A 91 -2.70 -2.16 5.92
C LEU A 91 -3.66 -1.74 4.79
N VAL A 92 -4.95 -1.55 5.11
CA VAL A 92 -5.98 -1.08 4.18
C VAL A 92 -5.68 0.31 3.64
N ASP A 93 -5.31 1.25 4.51
CA ASP A 93 -4.97 2.63 4.13
C ASP A 93 -3.77 2.62 3.17
N HIS A 94 -2.74 1.83 3.46
CA HIS A 94 -1.57 1.69 2.60
C HIS A 94 -1.89 1.08 1.22
N GLN A 95 -2.90 0.19 1.13
CA GLN A 95 -3.36 -0.36 -0.15
C GLN A 95 -4.17 0.66 -0.97
N THR A 96 -4.90 1.56 -0.30
CA THR A 96 -5.67 2.62 -0.95
C THR A 96 -4.74 3.73 -1.44
N THR A 97 -3.87 4.23 -0.55
CA THR A 97 -2.84 5.23 -0.87
C THR A 97 -1.82 4.72 -1.89
N GLY A 98 -1.48 3.42 -1.83
CA GLY A 98 -0.59 2.79 -2.81
C GLY A 98 -1.22 2.63 -4.19
N ARG A 99 -2.52 2.27 -4.28
CA ARG A 99 -3.23 2.10 -5.57
C ARG A 99 -3.62 3.41 -6.25
N GLU A 100 -3.88 4.49 -5.51
CA GLU A 100 -4.14 5.82 -6.09
C GLU A 100 -2.90 6.43 -6.78
N SER A 101 -1.71 5.86 -6.52
CA SER A 101 -0.44 6.36 -7.04
C SER A 101 0.06 5.72 -8.34
N VAL A 102 -0.73 4.90 -9.04
CA VAL A 102 -0.31 4.32 -10.34
C VAL A 102 -0.99 5.01 -11.52
N ALA A 103 -2.26 5.45 -11.40
CA ALA A 103 -2.93 6.22 -12.45
C ALA A 103 -2.53 7.71 -12.45
N THR A 104 -1.96 8.22 -11.35
CA THR A 104 -1.56 9.62 -11.18
C THR A 104 -0.06 9.80 -10.97
N ARG A 105 0.75 8.81 -11.37
CA ARG A 105 2.22 8.87 -11.27
C ARG A 105 2.90 9.53 -12.46
N ALA A 106 2.17 10.32 -13.26
CA ALA A 106 2.85 11.36 -14.02
C ALA A 106 3.52 12.27 -12.99
N PRO A 107 4.85 12.36 -12.95
CA PRO A 107 5.49 13.28 -12.03
C PRO A 107 4.92 14.66 -12.33
N MET A 108 4.29 15.26 -11.34
CA MET A 108 3.60 16.53 -11.51
C MET A 108 4.65 17.53 -11.97
N LEU A 109 4.62 17.88 -13.26
CA LEU A 109 5.49 18.91 -13.79
C LEU A 109 5.20 20.17 -12.95
N PRO A 110 6.24 20.95 -12.58
CA PRO A 110 6.02 22.15 -11.81
C PRO A 110 5.15 23.11 -12.64
N GLN A 111 3.86 23.18 -12.31
CA GLN A 111 2.92 24.13 -12.87
C GLN A 111 3.28 25.51 -12.32
N ALA A 112 4.11 26.22 -13.08
CA ALA A 112 4.47 27.60 -12.82
C ALA A 112 4.07 28.43 -14.04
N ASP A 113 3.77 29.71 -13.82
CA ASP A 113 3.58 30.66 -14.92
C ASP A 113 4.93 30.90 -15.61
N TYR A 114 5.18 30.17 -16.70
CA TYR A 114 6.44 30.20 -17.44
C TYR A 114 6.78 31.58 -18.03
N ASN A 115 5.80 32.49 -18.09
CA ASN A 115 6.01 33.84 -18.57
C ASN A 115 6.54 34.78 -17.48
N ARG A 116 6.56 34.35 -16.20
CA ARG A 116 6.95 35.18 -15.04
C ARG A 116 8.16 34.64 -14.27
N VAL A 117 8.73 33.50 -14.66
CA VAL A 117 9.91 32.91 -14.02
C VAL A 117 11.21 33.51 -14.54
N SER A 118 12.24 33.55 -13.69
CA SER A 118 13.59 33.97 -14.12
C SER A 118 14.24 32.90 -15.01
N GLU A 119 15.24 33.28 -15.81
CA GLU A 119 15.99 32.32 -16.64
C GLU A 119 16.61 31.17 -15.83
N THR A 120 17.05 31.46 -14.61
CA THR A 120 17.61 30.46 -13.68
C THR A 120 16.56 29.45 -13.23
N GLN A 121 15.35 29.90 -12.95
CA GLN A 121 14.22 29.03 -12.58
C GLN A 121 13.73 28.23 -13.78
N LEU A 122 13.71 28.83 -14.97
CA LEU A 122 13.34 28.15 -16.21
C LEU A 122 14.28 26.96 -16.50
N LYS A 123 15.59 27.15 -16.30
CA LYS A 123 16.57 26.06 -16.43
C LYS A 123 16.33 24.92 -15.43
N GLN A 124 16.01 25.25 -14.18
CA GLN A 124 15.70 24.24 -13.16
C GLN A 124 14.42 23.46 -13.47
N VAL A 125 13.39 24.15 -13.96
CA VAL A 125 12.15 23.49 -14.37
C VAL A 125 12.41 22.58 -15.55
N LYS A 126 13.12 23.05 -16.58
CA LYS A 126 13.50 22.24 -17.74
C LYS A 126 14.24 20.96 -17.32
N GLN A 127 15.24 21.09 -16.45
CA GLN A 127 15.98 19.94 -15.94
C GLN A 127 15.07 18.94 -15.20
N LYS A 128 14.09 19.42 -14.43
CA LYS A 128 13.11 18.53 -13.79
C LYS A 128 12.22 17.83 -14.82
N MET A 129 11.80 18.52 -15.88
CA MET A 129 11.02 17.91 -16.96
C MET A 129 11.80 16.80 -17.66
N ASP A 130 13.09 17.02 -17.93
CA ASP A 130 13.96 16.02 -18.57
C ASP A 130 14.09 14.76 -17.70
N LEU A 131 14.32 14.92 -16.40
CA LEU A 131 14.39 13.78 -15.46
C LEU A 131 13.08 12.98 -15.39
N VAL A 132 11.96 13.69 -15.40
CA VAL A 132 10.62 13.09 -15.39
C VAL A 132 10.36 12.33 -16.68
N PHE A 133 10.77 12.87 -17.82
CA PHE A 133 10.66 12.21 -19.11
C PHE A 133 11.49 10.92 -19.15
N GLU A 134 12.76 10.97 -18.74
CA GLU A 134 13.63 9.79 -18.72
C GLU A 134 13.14 8.67 -17.79
N GLN A 135 12.47 9.02 -16.69
CA GLN A 135 11.88 8.04 -15.77
C GLN A 135 10.64 7.35 -16.34
N ASN A 136 9.90 8.02 -17.22
CA ASN A 136 8.61 7.52 -17.76
C ASN A 136 8.69 7.08 -19.22
N ILE A 137 9.84 7.28 -19.89
CA ILE A 137 10.02 6.81 -21.25
C ILE A 137 10.01 5.28 -21.27
N ILE A 138 9.02 4.72 -21.97
CA ILE A 138 8.97 3.30 -22.28
C ILE A 138 9.80 3.12 -23.54
N ARG A 139 10.78 2.22 -23.50
CA ARG A 139 11.68 1.94 -24.65
C ARG A 139 11.21 0.68 -25.40
N PRO A 140 11.62 0.49 -26.67
CA PRO A 140 11.21 -0.68 -27.47
C PRO A 140 11.48 -2.04 -26.84
N ASP A 141 12.45 -2.13 -25.94
CA ASP A 141 12.84 -3.33 -25.20
C ASP A 141 12.05 -3.55 -23.90
N GLN A 142 11.18 -2.60 -23.50
CA GLN A 142 10.40 -2.68 -22.27
C GLN A 142 8.95 -3.14 -22.51
N ALA A 143 8.43 -3.92 -21.55
CA ALA A 143 7.04 -4.38 -21.58
C ALA A 143 6.06 -3.20 -21.58
N GLY A 144 5.19 -3.14 -22.58
CA GLY A 144 4.20 -2.05 -22.75
C GLY A 144 4.58 -0.99 -23.78
N TYR A 145 5.75 -1.09 -24.43
CA TYR A 145 6.06 -0.25 -25.58
C TYR A 145 5.16 -0.58 -26.77
N GLN A 146 4.58 0.44 -27.38
CA GLN A 146 3.73 0.31 -28.56
C GLN A 146 4.16 1.38 -29.57
N TYR A 147 4.49 0.97 -30.79
CA TYR A 147 4.88 1.89 -31.88
C TYR A 147 3.73 2.85 -32.24
N ASP A 148 2.51 2.32 -32.37
CA ASP A 148 1.32 3.09 -32.74
C ASP A 148 0.30 3.11 -31.60
N LYS A 149 0.62 3.86 -30.53
CA LYS A 149 -0.29 4.04 -29.39
C LYS A 149 -1.49 4.88 -29.83
N GLN A 150 -2.61 4.23 -30.14
CA GLN A 150 -3.88 4.89 -30.41
C GLN A 150 -4.56 5.28 -29.10
N ILE A 151 -4.98 6.54 -29.00
CA ILE A 151 -5.71 7.07 -27.85
C ILE A 151 -7.03 7.61 -28.36
N GLU A 152 -8.14 7.05 -27.88
CA GLU A 152 -9.47 7.62 -28.11
C GLU A 152 -9.64 8.83 -27.19
N PHE A 153 -9.63 10.02 -27.79
CA PHE A 153 -9.95 11.24 -27.05
C PHE A 153 -11.45 11.28 -26.79
N GLN A 154 -11.83 11.56 -25.54
CA GLN A 154 -13.24 11.83 -25.22
C GLN A 154 -13.68 13.13 -25.91
N GLN A 155 -15.00 13.26 -26.14
CA GLN A 155 -15.56 14.48 -26.72
C GLN A 155 -15.17 15.70 -25.87
N ALA A 156 -14.69 16.75 -26.54
CA ALA A 156 -14.33 18.00 -25.89
C ALA A 156 -15.53 18.51 -25.08
N THR A 157 -15.34 18.70 -23.77
CA THR A 157 -16.38 19.20 -22.87
C THR A 157 -16.50 20.73 -22.94
N GLU A 158 -15.49 21.39 -23.49
CA GLU A 158 -15.42 22.85 -23.62
C GLU A 158 -15.77 23.26 -25.05
N THR A 159 -16.64 24.26 -25.19
CA THR A 159 -16.90 24.95 -26.46
C THR A 159 -15.62 25.62 -26.93
N SER A 160 -15.10 25.16 -28.06
CA SER A 160 -13.93 25.75 -28.71
C SER A 160 -14.36 27.04 -29.41
N ASP A 161 -13.97 28.20 -28.86
CA ASP A 161 -14.15 29.54 -29.47
C ASP A 161 -13.31 29.77 -30.73
N TRP A 162 -12.74 28.70 -31.30
CA TRP A 162 -11.91 28.75 -32.51
C TRP A 162 -12.70 28.58 -33.81
N ASP A 163 -14.01 28.39 -33.73
CA ASP A 163 -14.87 28.08 -34.89
C ASP A 163 -15.91 29.19 -35.18
N ASP A 164 -15.51 30.46 -34.99
CA ASP A 164 -16.22 31.66 -35.48
C ASP A 164 -15.27 32.58 -36.27
#